data_AF-A0A2E5E9D8-F1
#
_entry.id   AF-A0A2E5E9D8-F1
#
_cell.length_a   1.000
_cell.length_b   1.000
_cell.length_c   1.000
_cell.angle_alpha   90.00
_cell.angle_beta   90.00
_cell.angle_gamma   90.00
#
_symmetry.space_group_name_H-M   'P 1'
#
loop_
_entity.id
_entity.type
_entity.pdbx_description
1 polymer ?
#
loop_
_entity_poly.entity_id
_entity_poly.type
_entity_poly.pdbx_seq_one_letter_code
_entity_poly.pdbx_strand_id
1 'polypeptide(L)'
;MNIRSNARKAFTLIEILIVVVILGILAAVVIPQFTNAADEANNAGVRTQLQTLRSQVELYRAENGAYPDLATSGWTPLINGGYLPGPPKNPLTGSSSFGDAATDGWKFGAYQIDASNNWASGGTNNVLIANTKSGGIYHDFASDPLNAEGD
;
A
#
# COMPACT_ATOMS: atom_id res chain seq x y z
N MET A 1 -36.73 60.24 0.89
CA MET A 1 -35.68 59.20 0.92
C MET A 1 -36.16 58.03 0.08
N ASN A 2 -35.65 57.88 -1.15
CA ASN A 2 -36.16 56.89 -2.11
C ASN A 2 -35.42 55.56 -1.91
N ILE A 3 -36.13 54.53 -1.43
CA ILE A 3 -35.57 53.19 -1.25
C ILE A 3 -35.73 52.45 -2.57
N ARG A 4 -34.61 52.25 -3.30
CA ARG A 4 -34.60 51.39 -4.50
C ARG A 4 -34.71 49.93 -4.06
N SER A 5 -35.79 49.26 -4.47
CA SER A 5 -35.98 47.82 -4.26
C SER A 5 -35.05 47.05 -5.21
N ASN A 6 -33.98 46.48 -4.65
CA ASN A 6 -33.20 45.46 -5.36
C ASN A 6 -34.08 44.21 -5.53
N ALA A 7 -34.50 43.93 -6.76
CA ALA A 7 -35.16 42.68 -7.11
C ALA A 7 -34.20 41.52 -6.83
N ARG A 8 -34.44 40.78 -5.74
CA ARG A 8 -33.73 39.54 -5.45
C ARG A 8 -34.12 38.52 -6.53
N LYS A 9 -33.18 38.18 -7.42
CA LYS A 9 -33.34 37.05 -8.35
C LYS A 9 -33.53 35.78 -7.53
N ALA A 10 -34.72 35.19 -7.63
CA ALA A 10 -34.98 33.86 -7.07
C ALA A 10 -34.44 32.82 -8.06
N PHE A 11 -33.66 31.85 -7.56
CA PHE A 11 -33.21 30.70 -8.33
C PHE A 11 -34.41 29.86 -8.76
N THR A 12 -34.39 29.36 -9.99
CA THR A 12 -35.46 28.50 -10.49
C THR A 12 -35.22 27.05 -10.06
N LEU A 13 -36.30 26.29 -9.80
CA LEU A 13 -36.18 24.86 -9.47
C LEU A 13 -35.52 24.06 -10.59
N ILE A 14 -35.78 24.43 -11.85
CA ILE A 14 -35.19 23.78 -13.02
C ILE A 14 -33.68 23.98 -13.10
N GLU A 15 -33.18 25.13 -12.63
CA GLU A 15 -31.76 25.46 -12.62
C GLU A 15 -30.99 24.65 -11.58
N ILE A 16 -31.60 24.35 -10.42
CA ILE A 16 -31.03 23.39 -9.48
C ILE A 16 -31.16 21.95 -10.00
N LEU A 17 -32.26 21.61 -10.67
CA LEU A 17 -32.49 20.27 -11.23
C LEU A 17 -31.45 19.88 -12.27
N ILE A 18 -31.14 20.76 -13.24
CA ILE A 18 -30.14 20.46 -14.26
C ILE A 18 -28.73 20.36 -13.65
N VAL A 19 -28.42 21.17 -12.63
CA VAL A 19 -27.12 21.13 -11.93
C VAL A 19 -26.93 19.80 -11.22
N VAL A 20 -27.92 19.31 -10.48
CA VAL A 20 -27.77 18.01 -9.78
C VAL A 20 -27.70 16.83 -10.75
N VAL A 21 -28.37 16.92 -11.92
CA VAL A 21 -28.26 15.91 -12.99
C VAL A 21 -26.84 15.88 -13.55
N ILE A 22 -26.27 17.06 -13.88
CA ILE A 22 -24.89 17.14 -14.40
C ILE A 22 -23.89 16.66 -13.34
N LEU A 23 -24.05 17.07 -12.07
CA LEU A 23 -23.20 16.60 -10.96
C LEU A 23 -23.32 15.08 -10.77
N GLY A 24 -24.50 14.49 -10.94
CA GLY A 24 -24.71 13.04 -10.87
C GLY A 24 -23.97 12.29 -11.98
N ILE A 25 -24.01 12.79 -13.22
CA ILE A 25 -23.29 12.18 -14.36
C ILE A 25 -21.78 12.27 -14.15
N LEU A 26 -21.28 13.45 -13.74
CA LEU A 26 -19.85 13.63 -13.47
C LEU A 26 -19.36 12.74 -12.33
N ALA A 27 -20.12 12.64 -11.23
CA ALA A 27 -19.77 11.78 -10.10
C ALA A 27 -19.69 10.29 -10.51
N ALA A 28 -20.62 9.82 -11.34
CA ALA A 28 -20.64 8.42 -11.78
C ALA A 28 -19.39 8.01 -12.59
N VAL A 29 -18.80 8.93 -13.35
CA VAL A 29 -17.57 8.65 -14.13
C VAL A 29 -16.31 8.83 -13.28
N VAL A 30 -16.25 9.88 -12.45
CA VAL A 30 -15.03 10.25 -11.71
C VAL A 30 -14.74 9.31 -10.54
N ILE A 31 -15.76 8.83 -9.82
CA ILE A 31 -15.58 7.97 -8.63
C ILE A 31 -14.80 6.68 -8.95
N PRO A 32 -15.19 5.83 -9.93
CA PRO A 32 -14.46 4.59 -10.20
C PRO A 32 -13.05 4.83 -10.76
N GLN A 33 -12.84 5.93 -11.50
CA GLN A 33 -11.51 6.29 -11.99
C GLN A 33 -10.57 6.66 -10.83
N PHE A 34 -11.07 7.42 -9.85
CA PHE A 34 -10.28 7.85 -8.71
C PHE A 34 -9.89 6.68 -7.79
N THR A 35 -10.79 5.72 -7.56
CA THR A 35 -10.49 4.53 -6.73
C THR A 35 -9.38 3.68 -7.35
N ASN A 36 -9.44 3.42 -8.65
CA ASN A 36 -8.41 2.62 -9.33
C ASN A 36 -7.04 3.30 -9.30
N ALA A 37 -7.00 4.62 -9.51
CA ALA A 37 -5.75 5.39 -9.45
C ALA A 37 -5.14 5.42 -8.04
N ALA A 38 -5.99 5.48 -7.01
CA ALA A 38 -5.54 5.41 -5.61
C ALA A 38 -4.95 4.04 -5.27
N ASP A 39 -5.58 2.96 -5.71
CA ASP A 39 -5.09 1.59 -5.51
C ASP A 39 -3.75 1.37 -6.21
N GLU A 40 -3.62 1.81 -7.46
CA GLU A 40 -2.35 1.72 -8.21
C GLU A 40 -1.22 2.51 -7.53
N ALA A 41 -1.51 3.73 -7.06
CA ALA A 41 -0.55 4.53 -6.32
C ALA A 41 -0.10 3.85 -5.01
N ASN A 42 -1.03 3.22 -4.29
CA ASN A 42 -0.70 2.46 -3.08
C ASN A 42 0.16 1.23 -3.40
N ASN A 43 -0.15 0.50 -4.48
CA ASN A 43 0.61 -0.67 -4.93
C ASN A 43 2.05 -0.28 -5.32
N ALA A 44 2.20 0.81 -6.08
CA ALA A 44 3.52 1.36 -6.41
C ALA A 44 4.29 1.80 -5.15
N GLY A 45 3.60 2.39 -4.17
CA GLY A 45 4.16 2.73 -2.88
C GLY A 45 4.69 1.52 -2.12
N VAL A 46 3.93 0.43 -2.09
CA VAL A 46 4.32 -0.84 -1.44
C VAL A 46 5.57 -1.41 -2.10
N ARG A 47 5.59 -1.49 -3.43
CA ARG A 47 6.75 -1.99 -4.20
C ARG A 47 8.01 -1.19 -3.91
N THR A 48 7.92 0.14 -3.95
CA THR A 48 9.05 1.04 -3.66
C THR A 48 9.57 0.86 -2.24
N GLN A 49 8.66 0.71 -1.28
CA GLN A 49 9.04 0.56 0.11
C GLN A 49 9.63 -0.82 0.40
N LEU A 50 9.11 -1.88 -0.21
CA LEU A 50 9.68 -3.23 -0.14
C LEU A 50 11.14 -3.23 -0.64
N GLN A 51 11.41 -2.63 -1.79
CA GLN A 51 12.76 -2.49 -2.34
C GLN A 51 13.70 -1.73 -1.38
N THR A 52 13.20 -0.66 -0.77
CA THR A 52 13.94 0.11 0.23
C THR A 52 14.27 -0.75 1.45
N LEU A 53 13.28 -1.47 1.98
CA LEU A 53 13.46 -2.34 3.14
C LEU A 53 14.43 -3.48 2.86
N ARG A 54 14.40 -4.07 1.66
CA ARG A 54 15.40 -5.07 1.25
C ARG A 54 16.80 -4.50 1.21
N SER A 55 16.99 -3.30 0.67
CA SER A 55 18.30 -2.67 0.71
C SER A 55 18.82 -2.51 2.13
N GLN A 56 17.95 -2.16 3.09
CA GLN A 56 18.35 -2.04 4.50
C GLN A 56 18.64 -3.40 5.16
N VAL A 57 17.86 -4.43 4.81
CA VAL A 57 18.06 -5.79 5.31
C VAL A 57 19.34 -6.42 4.75
N GLU A 58 19.65 -6.21 3.46
CA GLU A 58 20.91 -6.65 2.87
C GLU A 58 22.11 -5.89 3.43
N LEU A 59 21.96 -4.59 3.72
CA LEU A 59 23.00 -3.82 4.41
C LEU A 59 23.25 -4.35 5.83
N TYR A 60 22.19 -4.62 6.60
CA TYR A 60 22.30 -5.27 7.91
C TYR A 60 23.06 -6.60 7.80
N ARG A 61 22.74 -7.42 6.80
CA ARG A 61 23.41 -8.71 6.57
C ARG A 61 24.88 -8.54 6.21
N ALA A 62 25.20 -7.55 5.37
CA ALA A 62 26.58 -7.29 4.98
C ALA A 62 27.45 -6.92 6.18
N GLU A 63 26.90 -6.17 7.14
CA GLU A 63 27.64 -5.73 8.34
C GLU A 63 27.66 -6.77 9.46
N ASN A 64 26.56 -7.50 9.68
CA ASN A 64 26.41 -8.43 10.80
C ASN A 64 26.62 -9.91 10.43
N GLY A 65 26.82 -10.21 9.15
CA GLY A 65 27.05 -11.56 8.62
C GLY A 65 25.80 -12.47 8.58
N ALA A 66 24.67 -12.01 9.10
CA ALA A 66 23.41 -12.75 9.13
C ALA A 66 22.23 -11.82 8.86
N TYR A 67 21.14 -12.38 8.34
CA TYR A 67 19.89 -11.64 8.20
C TYR A 67 19.33 -11.23 9.58
N PRO A 68 18.67 -10.08 9.70
CA PRO A 68 18.03 -9.68 10.95
C PRO A 68 16.90 -10.64 11.28
N ASP A 69 16.78 -11.02 12.56
CA ASP A 69 15.64 -11.81 13.05
C ASP A 69 14.40 -10.93 13.20
N LEU A 70 13.83 -10.57 12.05
CA LEU A 70 12.62 -9.76 12.02
C LEU A 70 11.41 -10.59 12.47
N ALA A 71 11.40 -11.91 12.25
CA ALA A 71 10.30 -12.79 12.63
C ALA A 71 10.00 -12.73 14.13
N THR A 72 11.03 -12.76 14.97
CA THR A 72 10.88 -12.67 16.43
C THR A 72 10.96 -11.24 16.96
N SER A 73 11.87 -10.42 16.41
CA SER A 73 12.23 -9.11 16.99
C SER A 73 11.56 -7.93 16.29
N GLY A 74 10.76 -8.19 15.25
CA GLY A 74 10.15 -7.16 14.42
C GLY A 74 11.18 -6.21 13.82
N TRP A 75 10.88 -4.91 13.82
CA TRP A 75 11.77 -3.88 13.29
C TRP A 75 12.98 -3.55 14.19
N THR A 76 13.02 -4.06 15.42
CA THR A 76 14.00 -3.66 16.44
C THR A 76 15.46 -3.78 15.98
N PRO A 77 15.89 -4.88 15.32
CA PRO A 77 17.28 -5.02 14.87
C PRO A 77 17.68 -3.94 13.85
N LEU A 78 16.76 -3.58 12.95
CA LEU A 78 17.01 -2.57 11.91
C LEU A 78 16.98 -1.14 12.46
N ILE A 79 16.10 -0.87 13.44
CA ILE A 79 16.00 0.44 14.08
C ILE A 79 17.20 0.71 14.98
N ASN A 80 17.53 -0.22 15.88
CA ASN A 80 18.67 -0.05 16.80
C ASN A 80 20.01 -0.06 16.06
N GLY A 81 20.10 -0.77 14.95
CA GLY A 81 21.27 -0.74 14.07
C GLY A 81 21.39 0.53 13.22
N GLY A 82 20.42 1.45 13.27
CA GLY A 82 20.45 2.71 12.51
C GLY A 82 20.13 2.57 11.02
N TYR A 83 19.72 1.39 10.55
CA TYR A 83 19.33 1.14 9.16
C TYR A 83 17.95 1.72 8.83
N LEU A 84 17.09 1.84 9.85
CA LEU A 84 15.78 2.47 9.72
C LEU A 84 15.60 3.56 10.78
N PRO A 85 15.05 4.74 10.42
CA PRO A 85 14.77 5.81 11.38
C PRO A 85 13.56 5.49 12.30
N GLY A 86 12.80 4.44 11.99
CA GLY A 86 11.63 4.02 12.73
C GLY A 86 10.89 2.89 12.00
N PRO A 87 9.80 2.36 12.56
CA PRO A 87 9.08 1.26 11.94
C PRO A 87 8.37 1.75 10.67
N PRO A 88 8.60 1.12 9.51
CA PRO A 88 7.97 1.49 8.25
C PRO A 88 6.46 1.25 8.33
N LYS A 89 5.68 2.13 7.69
CA LYS A 89 4.23 1.99 7.56
C LYS A 89 3.88 1.40 6.21
N ASN A 90 3.04 0.37 6.20
CA ASN A 90 2.47 -0.21 4.99
C ASN A 90 1.54 0.83 4.31
N PRO A 91 1.74 1.20 3.03
CA PRO A 91 0.95 2.24 2.35
C PRO A 91 -0.53 1.87 2.18
N LEU A 92 -0.85 0.58 2.09
CA LEU A 92 -2.22 0.09 1.91
C LEU A 92 -3.04 0.14 3.20
N THR A 93 -2.38 0.00 4.34
CA THR A 93 -3.06 -0.22 5.63
C THR A 93 -2.76 0.84 6.68
N GLY A 94 -1.66 1.58 6.50
CA GLY A 94 -1.07 2.49 7.48
C GLY A 94 -0.37 1.78 8.66
N SER A 95 -0.39 0.43 8.67
CA SER A 95 0.12 -0.39 9.76
C SER A 95 1.64 -0.40 9.78
N SER A 96 2.23 -0.24 10.97
CA SER A 96 3.66 -0.46 11.21
C SER A 96 3.96 -1.80 11.88
N SER A 97 2.93 -2.61 12.10
CA SER A 97 3.05 -3.90 12.77
C SER A 97 3.83 -4.89 11.92
N PHE A 98 4.70 -5.63 12.60
CA PHE A 98 5.48 -6.73 12.03
C PHE A 98 5.01 -8.05 12.66
N GLY A 99 4.71 -9.08 11.86
CA GLY A 99 4.45 -10.42 12.40
C GLY A 99 3.51 -11.31 11.57
N ASP A 100 3.45 -12.60 11.93
CA ASP A 100 2.65 -13.64 11.27
C ASP A 100 1.13 -13.43 11.35
N ALA A 101 0.66 -12.63 12.31
CA ALA A 101 -0.77 -12.42 12.62
C ALA A 101 -1.29 -11.03 12.26
N ALA A 102 -0.49 -10.19 11.60
CA ALA A 102 -1.06 -9.00 10.98
C ALA A 102 -1.69 -9.45 9.67
N THR A 103 -3.00 -9.68 9.69
CA THR A 103 -3.85 -9.67 8.49
C THR A 103 -3.49 -8.47 7.60
N ASP A 104 -2.95 -7.40 8.21
CA ASP A 104 -2.62 -6.11 7.63
C ASP A 104 -1.22 -5.63 8.13
N GLY A 105 -0.10 -6.10 7.57
CA GLY A 105 1.23 -5.70 8.07
C GLY A 105 2.42 -6.17 7.24
N TRP A 106 3.62 -6.00 7.80
CA TRP A 106 4.88 -6.46 7.21
C TRP A 106 5.30 -7.81 7.78
N LYS A 107 5.89 -8.65 6.94
CA LYS A 107 6.41 -9.96 7.33
C LYS A 107 7.74 -10.22 6.62
N PHE A 108 8.66 -10.86 7.36
CA PHE A 108 9.88 -11.44 6.80
C PHE A 108 9.93 -12.90 7.20
N GLY A 109 10.23 -13.77 6.26
CA GLY A 109 10.34 -15.18 6.59
C GLY A 109 10.79 -16.01 5.41
N ALA A 110 11.08 -17.27 5.73
CA ALA A 110 11.51 -18.23 4.75
C ALA A 110 10.28 -18.76 4.00
N TYR A 111 10.22 -18.53 2.70
CA TYR A 111 9.07 -18.88 1.86
C TYR A 111 9.52 -19.69 0.64
N GLN A 112 8.67 -20.61 0.24
CA GLN A 112 8.82 -21.46 -0.95
C GLN A 112 7.62 -21.29 -1.87
N ILE A 113 7.81 -21.59 -3.15
CA ILE A 113 6.71 -21.77 -4.09
C ILE A 113 6.27 -23.23 -3.96
N ASP A 114 5.00 -23.46 -3.59
CA ASP A 114 4.43 -24.79 -3.51
C ASP A 114 4.10 -25.37 -4.90
N ALA A 115 3.67 -26.63 -4.94
CA ALA A 115 3.32 -27.30 -6.20
C ALA A 115 2.15 -26.66 -6.97
N SER A 116 1.39 -25.78 -6.32
CA SER A 116 0.29 -25.01 -6.92
C SER A 116 0.71 -23.60 -7.35
N ASN A 117 2.02 -23.33 -7.38
CA ASN A 117 2.60 -22.03 -7.66
C ASN A 117 2.19 -20.94 -6.66
N ASN A 118 1.77 -21.33 -5.45
CA ASN A 118 1.46 -20.40 -4.38
C ASN A 118 2.67 -20.26 -3.45
N TRP A 119 2.84 -19.07 -2.90
CA TRP A 119 3.81 -18.81 -1.87
C TRP A 119 3.36 -19.48 -0.56
N ALA A 120 4.18 -20.35 0.01
CA ALA A 120 3.95 -21.02 1.29
C ALA A 120 5.11 -20.80 2.27
N SER A 121 4.80 -20.69 3.56
CA SER A 121 5.81 -20.61 4.63
C SER A 121 6.61 -21.92 4.71
N GLY A 122 7.90 -21.81 5.01
CA GLY A 122 8.80 -22.97 5.20
C GLY A 122 9.79 -23.24 4.06
N GLY A 123 10.11 -22.23 3.24
CA GLY A 123 11.18 -22.34 2.25
C GLY A 123 12.58 -22.04 2.78
N THR A 124 13.56 -21.92 1.89
CA THR A 124 14.94 -21.48 2.23
C THR A 124 15.18 -20.01 1.88
N ASN A 125 14.31 -19.40 1.07
CA ASN A 125 14.47 -18.02 0.61
C ASN A 125 13.84 -17.06 1.61
N ASN A 126 14.62 -16.09 2.07
CA ASN A 126 14.12 -15.02 2.91
C ASN A 126 13.41 -13.95 2.06
N VAL A 127 12.14 -13.70 2.38
CA VAL A 127 11.25 -12.81 1.61
C VAL A 127 10.72 -11.72 2.49
N LEU A 128 10.73 -10.48 2.01
CA LEU A 128 9.92 -9.40 2.58
C LEU A 128 8.55 -9.37 1.91
N ILE A 129 7.50 -9.32 2.73
CA ILE A 129 6.10 -9.39 2.31
C ILE A 129 5.30 -8.25 2.96
N ALA A 130 4.35 -7.70 2.22
CA ALA A 130 3.34 -6.77 2.72
C ALA A 130 1.92 -7.31 2.43
N ASN A 131 1.04 -7.32 3.44
CA ASN A 131 -0.35 -7.75 3.27
C ASN A 131 -1.32 -6.54 3.19
N THR A 132 -2.40 -6.71 2.43
CA THR A 132 -3.53 -5.76 2.33
C THR A 132 -4.63 -6.13 3.34
N LYS A 133 -5.51 -5.17 3.66
CA LYS A 133 -6.70 -5.42 4.49
C LYS A 133 -7.66 -6.48 3.94
N SER A 134 -7.55 -6.79 2.64
CA SER A 134 -8.42 -7.70 1.91
C SER A 134 -7.73 -9.03 1.56
N GLY A 135 -6.53 -9.30 2.10
CA GLY A 135 -5.79 -10.56 1.90
C GLY A 135 -4.91 -10.65 0.65
N GLY A 136 -4.82 -9.59 -0.15
CA GLY A 136 -3.80 -9.46 -1.21
C GLY A 136 -2.38 -9.34 -0.64
N ILE A 137 -1.43 -10.06 -1.24
CA ILE A 137 -0.06 -10.19 -0.74
C ILE A 137 0.93 -9.61 -1.77
N TYR A 138 1.84 -8.75 -1.32
CA TYR A 138 2.92 -8.17 -2.12
C TYR A 138 4.28 -8.69 -1.65
N HIS A 139 5.15 -8.99 -2.60
CA HIS A 139 6.43 -9.66 -2.39
C HIS A 139 7.54 -8.85 -3.07
N ASP A 140 8.75 -8.83 -2.50
CA ASP A 140 9.88 -8.03 -3.03
C ASP A 140 10.81 -8.79 -4.00
N PHE A 141 10.37 -9.88 -4.63
CA PHE A 141 11.29 -10.70 -5.43
C PHE A 141 11.48 -10.20 -6.86
N ALA A 142 12.75 -10.14 -7.25
CA ALA A 142 13.19 -10.00 -8.65
C ALA A 142 12.91 -11.26 -9.50
N SER A 143 12.39 -12.34 -8.91
CA SER A 143 12.04 -13.60 -9.57
C SER A 143 10.58 -14.00 -9.32
N ASP A 144 9.70 -13.05 -9.02
CA ASP A 144 8.26 -13.31 -8.95
C ASP A 144 7.74 -13.58 -10.38
N PRO A 145 7.25 -14.78 -10.71
CA PRO A 145 6.68 -15.07 -12.02
C PRO A 145 5.45 -14.21 -12.34
N LEU A 146 4.80 -13.60 -11.34
CA LEU A 146 3.67 -12.67 -11.53
C LEU A 146 4.10 -11.22 -11.84
N ASN A 147 5.39 -10.91 -11.72
CA ASN A 147 5.94 -9.61 -12.09
C ASN A 147 6.70 -9.69 -13.44
N ALA A 148 6.65 -10.85 -14.11
CA ALA A 148 7.25 -11.11 -15.42
C ALA A 148 6.29 -10.89 -16.61
N GLU A 149 5.04 -10.48 -16.37
CA GLU A 149 4.09 -10.10 -17.41
C GLU A 149 3.69 -8.62 -17.24
N GLY A 150 4.32 -7.73 -18.01
CA GLY A 150 3.93 -6.33 -18.02
C GLY A 150 4.96 -5.35 -18.59
N ASP A 151 5.51 -5.65 -19.76
CA ASP A 151 5.85 -4.66 -20.79
C ASP A 151 4.94 -4.92 -22.01
#